data_AF-Q5BVI5-F1
#
_entry.id   AF-Q5BVI5-F1
#
_cell.length_a   1.000
_cell.length_b   1.000
_cell.length_c   1.000
_cell.angle_alpha   90.00
_cell.angle_beta   90.00
_cell.angle_gamma   90.00
#
_symmetry.space_group_name_H-M   'P 1'
#
loop_
_entity.id
_entity.type
_entity.pdbx_description
1 polymer ?
#
loop_
_entity_poly.entity_id
_entity_poly.type
_entity_poly.pdbx_seq_one_letter_code
_entity_poly.pdbx_strand_id
1 'polypeptide(L)'
;HFGSSPTDLFPQALPVIFSGASGVKQERKLSVREIKIQRSEDCGVYAALARHSRAKALWRTAFSLISSRGDPWEKFHLQELPEEMARRYRYDAIKSKWIDDIVRVKVESLPFNRGAMRECFRAKKLSNFSHTSDWSYASNHVAKRYIEKVDAHVYFDDVRLQMDAKLWGEEYSRQPTVPKKVDISQMCVLEFINRPEKPLYHLEHFIEGTYRKYNSNSGFVDDLSRNTPQ
;
A
#
# COMPACT_ATOMS: atom_id res chain seq x y z
N HIS A 1 -19.93 -53.70 4.48
CA HIS A 1 -19.50 -52.98 5.71
C HIS A 1 -18.14 -52.39 5.47
N PHE A 2 -18.00 -51.06 5.60
CA PHE A 2 -16.86 -50.33 6.18
C PHE A 2 -17.15 -48.85 5.99
N GLY A 3 -17.67 -48.21 7.04
CA GLY A 3 -17.69 -46.77 7.17
C GLY A 3 -16.50 -46.35 8.03
N SER A 4 -15.79 -45.31 7.63
CA SER A 4 -14.77 -44.66 8.43
C SER A 4 -15.15 -43.18 8.62
N SER A 5 -15.44 -42.84 9.87
CA SER A 5 -15.49 -41.45 10.35
C SER A 5 -14.06 -40.90 10.52
N PRO A 6 -13.88 -39.57 10.53
CA PRO A 6 -12.57 -38.96 10.72
C PRO A 6 -12.12 -39.05 12.18
N THR A 7 -10.85 -39.41 12.37
CA THR A 7 -10.15 -39.48 13.65
C THR A 7 -9.67 -38.09 14.06
N ASP A 8 -10.02 -37.67 15.28
CA ASP A 8 -9.50 -36.47 15.94
C ASP A 8 -7.96 -36.55 16.10
N LEU A 9 -7.25 -35.55 15.57
CA LEU A 9 -5.82 -35.35 15.75
C LEU A 9 -5.56 -34.20 16.73
N PHE A 10 -5.69 -34.48 18.02
CA PHE A 10 -5.01 -33.73 19.08
C PHE A 10 -4.40 -34.73 20.07
N PRO A 11 -3.07 -34.86 20.16
CA PRO A 11 -2.48 -35.57 21.28
C PRO A 11 -2.62 -34.69 22.52
N GLN A 12 -3.22 -35.27 23.57
CA GLN A 12 -3.18 -34.73 24.92
C GLN A 12 -1.73 -34.53 25.34
N ALA A 13 -1.30 -33.28 25.50
CA ALA A 13 -0.02 -32.97 26.10
C ALA A 13 -0.11 -33.23 27.61
N LEU A 14 0.38 -34.40 28.04
CA LEU A 14 0.67 -34.67 29.44
C LEU A 14 1.80 -33.75 29.91
N PRO A 15 1.70 -33.13 31.09
CA PRO A 15 2.78 -32.30 31.62
C PRO A 15 3.95 -33.16 32.12
N VAL A 16 5.15 -32.76 31.71
CA VAL A 16 6.45 -33.30 32.16
C VAL A 16 6.61 -33.10 33.66
N ILE A 17 6.83 -34.19 34.38
CA ILE A 17 7.23 -34.20 35.79
C ILE A 17 8.72 -33.84 35.85
N PHE A 18 9.05 -32.69 36.43
CA PHE A 18 10.42 -32.38 36.86
C PHE A 18 10.61 -32.87 38.29
N SER A 19 11.54 -33.82 38.46
CA SER A 19 11.98 -34.30 39.76
C SER A 19 13.05 -33.39 40.36
N GLY A 20 12.74 -32.86 41.55
CA GLY A 20 13.66 -32.81 42.68
C GLY A 20 14.78 -31.76 42.70
N ALA A 21 14.44 -30.55 43.16
CA ALA A 21 15.14 -29.84 44.24
C ALA A 21 14.47 -28.48 44.48
N SER A 22 13.63 -28.37 45.50
CA SER A 22 13.15 -27.04 45.93
C SER A 22 12.75 -27.07 47.40
N GLY A 23 13.48 -26.28 48.20
CA GLY A 23 13.03 -25.83 49.50
C GLY A 23 11.63 -25.21 49.40
N VAL A 24 10.91 -25.26 50.52
CA VAL A 24 9.55 -24.76 50.67
C VAL A 24 9.49 -23.27 50.29
N LYS A 25 9.24 -22.97 49.01
CA LYS A 25 8.77 -21.65 48.59
C LYS A 25 7.30 -21.60 48.99
N GLN A 26 7.06 -20.92 50.10
CA GLN A 26 5.73 -20.51 50.52
C GLN A 26 5.03 -19.86 49.31
N GLU A 27 4.00 -20.49 48.76
CA GLU A 27 3.17 -19.88 47.72
C GLU A 27 2.53 -18.63 48.33
N ARG A 28 3.13 -17.47 48.04
CA ARG A 28 2.54 -16.18 48.39
C ARG A 28 1.20 -16.09 47.67
N LYS A 29 0.11 -16.15 48.44
CA LYS A 29 -1.23 -15.86 47.92
C LYS A 29 -1.23 -14.43 47.38
N LEU A 30 -1.32 -14.30 46.07
CA LEU A 30 -1.44 -13.02 45.40
C LEU A 30 -2.71 -12.32 45.88
N SER A 31 -2.61 -11.03 46.16
CA SER A 31 -3.78 -10.21 46.45
C SER A 31 -4.71 -10.17 45.24
N VAL A 32 -6.00 -9.95 45.49
CA VAL A 32 -7.01 -9.79 44.43
C VAL A 32 -6.61 -8.71 43.42
N ARG A 33 -5.85 -7.69 43.85
CA ARG A 33 -5.36 -6.61 43.00
C ARG A 33 -4.24 -7.09 42.06
N GLU A 34 -3.29 -7.88 42.56
CA GLU A 34 -2.21 -8.49 41.75
C GLU A 34 -2.79 -9.48 40.73
N ILE A 35 -3.77 -10.30 41.11
CA ILE A 35 -4.46 -11.23 40.20
C ILE A 35 -5.19 -10.48 39.08
N LYS A 36 -5.82 -9.34 39.39
CA LYS A 36 -6.51 -8.51 38.38
C LYS A 36 -5.53 -7.85 37.41
N ILE A 37 -4.37 -7.37 37.90
CA ILE A 37 -3.33 -6.78 37.06
C ILE A 37 -2.76 -7.84 36.12
N GLN A 38 -2.38 -9.01 36.64
CA GLN A 38 -1.83 -10.09 35.84
C GLN A 38 -2.82 -10.59 34.77
N ARG A 39 -4.11 -10.77 35.12
CA ARG A 39 -5.16 -11.11 34.15
C ARG A 39 -5.36 -10.04 33.07
N SER A 40 -5.18 -8.76 33.40
CA SER A 40 -5.27 -7.65 32.45
C SER A 40 -4.06 -7.64 31.49
N GLU A 41 -2.87 -7.90 32.00
CA GLU A 41 -1.63 -7.98 31.21
C GLU A 41 -1.65 -9.21 30.31
N ASP A 42 -2.02 -10.37 30.83
CA ASP A 42 -2.18 -11.62 30.06
C ASP A 42 -3.21 -11.43 28.94
N CYS A 43 -4.37 -10.83 29.22
CA CYS A 43 -5.38 -10.51 28.21
C CYS A 43 -4.82 -9.58 27.11
N GLY A 44 -4.02 -8.58 27.49
CA GLY A 44 -3.32 -7.69 26.56
C GLY A 44 -2.33 -8.43 25.66
N VAL A 45 -1.57 -9.38 26.22
CA VAL A 45 -0.60 -10.22 25.51
C VAL A 45 -1.29 -11.21 24.56
N TYR A 46 -2.33 -11.91 25.02
CA TYR A 46 -3.13 -12.82 24.17
C TYR A 46 -3.80 -12.05 23.02
N ALA A 47 -4.36 -10.87 23.28
CA ALA A 47 -4.92 -10.02 22.24
C ALA A 47 -3.84 -9.51 21.25
N ALA A 48 -2.62 -9.23 21.70
CA ALA A 48 -1.51 -8.87 20.83
C ALA A 48 -1.02 -10.05 19.96
N LEU A 49 -0.87 -11.23 20.55
CA LEU A 49 -0.48 -12.46 19.85
C LEU A 49 -1.54 -12.89 18.82
N ALA A 50 -2.83 -12.80 19.17
CA ALA A 50 -3.93 -13.07 18.25
C ALA A 50 -3.99 -12.05 17.09
N ARG A 51 -3.69 -10.78 17.35
CA ARG A 51 -3.53 -9.76 16.30
C ARG A 51 -2.36 -10.07 15.38
N HIS A 52 -1.22 -10.50 15.92
CA HIS A 52 -0.04 -10.86 15.16
C HIS A 52 -0.25 -12.11 14.29
N SER A 53 -0.89 -13.16 14.83
CA SER A 53 -1.21 -14.38 14.08
C SER A 53 -2.19 -14.11 12.93
N ARG A 54 -3.22 -13.28 13.18
CA ARG A 54 -4.16 -12.83 12.15
C ARG A 54 -3.47 -12.00 11.08
N ALA A 55 -2.61 -11.04 11.45
CA ALA A 55 -1.85 -10.24 10.49
C ALA A 55 -0.99 -11.13 9.59
N LYS A 56 -0.29 -12.13 10.16
CA LYS A 56 0.51 -13.09 9.40
C LYS A 56 -0.33 -13.92 8.43
N ALA A 57 -1.53 -14.35 8.83
CA ALA A 57 -2.45 -15.06 7.96
C ALA A 57 -2.96 -14.19 6.79
N LEU A 58 -3.30 -12.93 7.06
CA LEU A 58 -3.67 -11.96 6.03
C LEU A 58 -2.52 -11.70 5.05
N TRP A 59 -1.29 -11.53 5.53
CA TRP A 59 -0.10 -11.36 4.68
C TRP A 59 0.16 -12.57 3.79
N ARG A 60 0.03 -13.80 4.32
CA ARG A 60 0.15 -15.03 3.51
C ARG A 60 -0.92 -15.10 2.42
N THR A 61 -2.15 -14.74 2.76
CA THR A 61 -3.26 -14.71 1.81
C THR A 61 -3.02 -13.67 0.72
N ALA A 62 -2.63 -12.45 1.11
CA ALA A 62 -2.29 -11.36 0.19
C ALA A 62 -1.13 -11.77 -0.73
N PHE A 63 -0.07 -12.37 -0.20
CA PHE A 63 1.05 -12.86 -0.98
C PHE A 63 0.61 -13.93 -1.99
N SER A 64 -0.19 -14.91 -1.57
CA SER A 64 -0.71 -15.95 -2.49
C SER A 64 -1.59 -15.35 -3.60
N LEU A 65 -2.40 -14.33 -3.29
CA LEU A 65 -3.22 -13.64 -4.29
C LEU A 65 -2.36 -12.84 -5.29
N ILE A 66 -1.30 -12.19 -4.81
CA ILE A 66 -0.40 -11.41 -5.68
C ILE A 66 0.42 -12.35 -6.57
N SER A 67 1.01 -13.40 -6.00
CA SER A 67 1.84 -14.36 -6.74
C SER A 67 1.09 -15.10 -7.85
N SER A 68 -0.22 -15.26 -7.71
CA SER A 68 -1.05 -15.95 -8.71
C SER A 68 -1.55 -15.06 -9.86
N ARG A 69 -1.47 -13.73 -9.73
CA ARG A 69 -1.99 -12.78 -10.74
C ARG A 69 -0.98 -12.40 -11.82
N GLY A 70 0.32 -12.53 -11.56
CA GLY A 70 1.37 -12.10 -12.50
C GLY A 70 1.39 -10.59 -12.73
N ASP A 71 2.25 -10.13 -13.64
CA ASP A 71 2.30 -8.72 -14.04
C ASP A 71 1.19 -8.42 -15.08
N PRO A 72 0.20 -7.56 -14.79
CA PRO A 72 -0.86 -7.22 -15.74
C PRO A 72 -0.36 -6.51 -17.01
N TRP A 73 0.87 -5.99 -16.99
CA TRP A 73 1.52 -5.27 -18.07
C TRP A 73 2.69 -6.03 -18.71
N GLU A 74 2.88 -7.32 -18.38
CA GLU A 74 3.95 -8.16 -18.94
C GLU A 74 4.03 -8.08 -20.47
N LYS A 75 2.87 -8.15 -21.14
CA LYS A 75 2.74 -8.10 -22.61
C LYS A 75 3.23 -6.81 -23.28
N PHE A 76 3.48 -5.74 -22.50
CA PHE A 76 4.00 -4.48 -23.03
C PHE A 76 5.53 -4.41 -22.97
N HIS A 77 6.21 -5.41 -22.40
CA HIS A 77 7.67 -5.52 -22.38
C HIS A 77 8.37 -4.26 -21.85
N LEU A 78 7.80 -3.59 -20.84
CA LEU A 78 8.32 -2.33 -20.30
C LEU A 78 9.74 -2.48 -19.72
N GLN A 79 10.12 -3.69 -19.31
CA GLN A 79 11.46 -4.04 -18.84
C GLN A 79 12.53 -3.95 -19.94
N GLU A 80 12.14 -3.97 -21.22
CA GLU A 80 13.06 -3.90 -22.37
C GLU A 80 13.29 -2.45 -22.82
N LEU A 81 12.46 -1.50 -22.36
CA LEU A 81 12.60 -0.09 -22.70
C LEU A 81 13.92 0.50 -22.16
N PRO A 82 14.41 1.61 -22.74
CA PRO A 82 15.56 2.32 -22.23
C PRO A 82 15.36 2.77 -20.78
N GLU A 83 16.38 2.54 -19.95
CA GLU A 83 16.39 3.07 -18.58
C GLU A 83 16.69 4.57 -18.60
N GLU A 84 15.95 5.32 -17.79
CA GLU A 84 16.10 6.75 -17.65
C GLU A 84 16.22 7.16 -16.18
N MET A 85 17.06 8.16 -15.92
CA MET A 85 17.17 8.79 -14.61
C MET A 85 16.25 10.02 -14.55
N ALA A 86 15.49 10.11 -13.46
CA ALA A 86 14.64 11.26 -13.18
C ALA A 86 14.86 11.74 -11.74
N ARG A 87 14.73 13.05 -11.53
CA ARG A 87 14.62 13.62 -10.19
C ARG A 87 13.16 13.58 -9.78
N ARG A 88 12.87 12.91 -8.66
CA ARG A 88 11.53 12.73 -8.13
C ARG A 88 11.28 13.65 -6.96
N TYR A 89 10.24 14.46 -7.02
CA TYR A 89 9.80 15.35 -5.94
C TYR A 89 8.53 14.80 -5.30
N ARG A 90 8.57 14.57 -3.99
CA ARG A 90 7.44 14.14 -3.15
C ARG A 90 7.08 15.22 -2.16
N TYR A 91 5.78 15.42 -1.96
CA TYR A 91 5.28 16.33 -0.95
C TYR A 91 4.84 15.55 0.29
N ASP A 92 5.39 15.91 1.46
CA ASP A 92 4.95 15.46 2.77
C ASP A 92 3.91 16.46 3.28
N ALA A 93 2.62 16.10 3.21
CA ALA A 93 1.51 16.95 3.63
C ALA A 93 1.51 17.23 5.14
N ILE A 94 2.02 16.29 5.96
CA ILE A 94 2.08 16.46 7.42
C ILE A 94 3.13 17.52 7.78
N LYS A 95 4.30 17.45 7.16
CA LYS A 95 5.40 18.39 7.43
C LYS A 95 5.34 19.65 6.56
N SER A 96 4.44 19.68 5.58
CA SER A 96 4.36 20.70 4.54
C SER A 96 5.71 20.95 3.85
N LYS A 97 6.42 19.86 3.52
CA LYS A 97 7.78 19.91 2.97
C LYS A 97 7.92 19.05 1.74
N TRP A 98 8.72 19.53 0.80
CA TRP A 98 9.18 18.74 -0.34
C TRP A 98 10.42 17.93 0.02
N ILE A 99 10.47 16.72 -0.50
CA ILE A 99 11.61 15.81 -0.42
C ILE A 99 11.88 15.31 -1.84
N ASP A 100 13.13 15.33 -2.24
CA ASP A 100 13.53 14.81 -3.55
C ASP A 100 14.57 13.70 -3.48
N ASP A 101 14.57 12.84 -4.49
CA ASP A 101 15.57 11.82 -4.72
C ASP A 101 15.74 11.52 -6.22
N ILE A 102 16.82 10.83 -6.57
CA ILE A 102 17.02 10.33 -7.92
C ILE A 102 16.40 8.94 -8.03
N VAL A 103 15.65 8.70 -9.11
CA VAL A 103 15.00 7.43 -9.40
C VAL A 103 15.33 6.96 -10.81
N ARG A 104 15.24 5.64 -10.99
CA ARG A 104 15.33 4.99 -12.29
C ARG A 104 13.95 4.58 -12.75
N VAL A 105 13.60 4.97 -13.96
CA VAL A 105 12.30 4.70 -14.59
C VAL A 105 12.49 4.19 -16.01
N LYS A 106 11.51 3.42 -16.47
CA LYS A 106 11.33 3.05 -17.88
C LYS A 106 9.94 3.48 -18.28
N VAL A 107 9.81 4.33 -19.29
CA VAL A 107 8.52 4.93 -19.68
C VAL A 107 8.27 4.71 -21.15
N GLU A 108 7.06 4.26 -21.48
CA GLU A 108 6.62 4.09 -22.85
C GLU A 108 6.62 5.44 -23.59
N SER A 109 6.99 5.44 -24.87
CA SER A 109 7.07 6.66 -25.67
C SER A 109 5.71 7.18 -26.12
N LEU A 110 4.73 6.28 -26.26
CA LEU A 110 3.37 6.59 -26.71
C LEU A 110 2.40 6.52 -25.52
N PRO A 111 1.44 7.46 -25.44
CA PRO A 111 0.41 7.42 -24.42
C PRO A 111 -0.57 6.27 -24.68
N PHE A 112 -1.02 5.61 -23.62
CA PHE A 112 -2.04 4.55 -23.72
C PHE A 112 -3.44 5.04 -23.37
N ASN A 113 -3.55 6.21 -22.73
CA ASN A 113 -4.82 6.81 -22.33
C ASN A 113 -4.68 8.34 -22.22
N ARG A 114 -5.80 9.06 -22.22
CA ARG A 114 -5.85 10.51 -22.05
C ARG A 114 -7.10 10.94 -21.29
N GLY A 115 -6.94 11.93 -20.42
CA GLY A 115 -8.03 12.71 -19.84
C GLY A 115 -8.26 14.00 -20.63
N ALA A 116 -8.98 14.95 -20.01
CA ALA A 116 -9.22 16.26 -20.61
C ALA A 116 -7.93 17.08 -20.78
N MET A 117 -7.06 17.08 -19.76
CA MET A 117 -5.88 17.96 -19.72
C MET A 117 -4.54 17.21 -19.82
N ARG A 118 -4.54 15.90 -19.58
CA ARG A 118 -3.32 15.09 -19.40
C ARG A 118 -3.39 13.81 -20.22
N GLU A 119 -2.25 13.37 -20.72
CA GLU A 119 -2.05 12.06 -21.33
C GLU A 119 -1.27 11.14 -20.39
N CYS A 120 -1.48 9.83 -20.51
CA CYS A 120 -0.99 8.80 -19.60
C CYS A 120 -0.10 7.81 -20.35
N PHE A 121 1.04 7.49 -19.77
CA PHE A 121 2.05 6.57 -20.27
C PHE A 121 2.24 5.43 -19.28
N ARG A 122 2.48 4.23 -19.79
CA ARG A 122 2.89 3.12 -18.93
C ARG A 122 4.33 3.33 -18.52
N ALA A 123 4.63 3.06 -17.26
CA ALA A 123 5.97 3.18 -16.72
C ALA A 123 6.26 2.03 -15.76
N LYS A 124 7.54 1.64 -15.66
CA LYS A 124 8.07 0.92 -14.52
C LYS A 124 8.99 1.83 -13.73
N LYS A 125 8.97 1.71 -12.41
CA LYS A 125 9.93 2.34 -11.51
C LYS A 125 10.67 1.27 -10.74
N LEU A 126 12.00 1.31 -10.81
CA LEU A 126 12.82 0.41 -10.01
C LEU A 126 12.80 0.83 -8.54
N SER A 127 12.78 -0.15 -7.64
CA SER A 127 12.83 0.10 -6.20
C SER A 127 14.19 0.70 -5.82
N ASN A 128 14.18 1.76 -5.01
CA ASN A 128 15.43 2.34 -4.48
C ASN A 128 16.09 1.42 -3.43
N PHE A 129 15.35 0.43 -2.93
CA PHE A 129 15.83 -0.55 -1.95
C PHE A 129 16.31 -1.86 -2.61
N SER A 130 16.12 -2.00 -3.93
CA SER A 130 16.63 -3.17 -4.63
C SER A 130 18.14 -3.00 -4.86
N HIS A 131 18.92 -3.95 -4.38
CA HIS A 131 20.34 -4.06 -4.71
C HIS A 131 20.58 -4.64 -6.11
N THR A 132 19.53 -5.13 -6.77
CA THR A 132 19.59 -5.65 -8.13
C THR A 132 18.90 -4.68 -9.10
N SER A 133 19.44 -4.56 -10.31
CA SER A 133 18.81 -3.83 -11.42
C SER A 133 17.81 -4.71 -12.17
N ASP A 134 17.05 -5.53 -11.44
CA ASP A 134 16.07 -6.44 -12.02
C ASP A 134 14.73 -5.73 -12.25
N TRP A 135 14.44 -5.50 -13.53
CA TRP A 135 13.23 -4.81 -13.97
C TRP A 135 11.99 -5.71 -14.06
N SER A 136 12.15 -7.03 -13.96
CA SER A 136 11.02 -7.97 -13.96
C SER A 136 10.12 -7.74 -12.74
N TYR A 137 10.72 -7.48 -11.58
CA TYR A 137 10.01 -7.16 -10.32
C TYR A 137 9.79 -5.66 -10.10
N ALA A 138 10.14 -4.80 -11.06
CA ALA A 138 9.89 -3.38 -10.96
C ALA A 138 8.39 -3.07 -11.02
N SER A 139 7.97 -2.11 -10.20
CA SER A 139 6.56 -1.80 -9.98
C SER A 139 5.98 -0.97 -11.13
N ASN A 140 4.77 -1.31 -11.54
CA ASN A 140 4.03 -0.61 -12.58
C ASN A 140 3.48 0.72 -12.07
N HIS A 141 3.66 1.74 -12.90
CA HIS A 141 3.30 3.12 -12.63
C HIS A 141 2.65 3.76 -13.85
N VAL A 142 1.85 4.79 -13.63
CA VAL A 142 1.34 5.65 -14.70
C VAL A 142 2.10 6.98 -14.62
N ALA A 143 2.83 7.30 -15.68
CA ALA A 143 3.39 8.63 -15.87
C ALA A 143 2.38 9.49 -16.63
N LYS A 144 2.18 10.75 -16.22
CA LYS A 144 1.24 11.66 -16.86
C LYS A 144 1.89 13.00 -17.15
N ARG A 145 1.60 13.60 -18.29
CA ARG A 145 1.98 15.00 -18.57
C ARG A 145 0.80 15.77 -19.12
N TYR A 146 0.86 17.09 -19.01
CA TYR A 146 -0.10 17.97 -19.64
C TYR A 146 -0.01 17.88 -21.17
N ILE A 147 -1.18 17.90 -21.83
CA ILE A 147 -1.29 17.91 -23.29
C ILE A 147 -0.80 19.25 -23.83
N GLU A 148 -1.17 20.34 -23.16
CA GLU A 148 -0.70 21.69 -23.46
C GLU A 148 0.46 22.07 -22.53
N LYS A 149 1.29 23.02 -22.98
CA LYS A 149 2.39 23.53 -22.16
C LYS A 149 1.82 24.33 -20.99
N VAL A 150 2.20 23.95 -19.78
CA VAL A 150 1.86 24.65 -18.54
C VAL A 150 3.13 25.01 -17.79
N ASP A 151 3.03 25.97 -16.87
CA ASP A 151 4.14 26.33 -16.01
C ASP A 151 4.50 25.19 -15.04
N ALA A 152 5.79 25.12 -14.68
CA ALA A 152 6.30 24.07 -13.81
C ALA A 152 5.54 23.99 -12.47
N HIS A 153 5.17 25.13 -11.87
CA HIS A 153 4.49 25.18 -10.58
C HIS A 153 3.16 24.41 -10.57
N VAL A 154 2.45 24.36 -11.70
CA VAL A 154 1.19 23.61 -11.84
C VAL A 154 1.38 22.12 -11.52
N TYR A 155 2.50 21.52 -11.95
CA TYR A 155 2.80 20.13 -11.62
C TYR A 155 2.95 19.90 -10.11
N PHE A 156 3.57 20.85 -9.40
CA PHE A 156 3.81 20.77 -7.97
C PHE A 156 2.54 21.06 -7.17
N ASP A 157 1.73 22.01 -7.61
CA ASP A 157 0.47 22.35 -6.96
C ASP A 157 -0.55 21.20 -7.06
N ASP A 158 -0.61 20.50 -8.20
CA ASP A 158 -1.42 19.28 -8.34
C ASP A 158 -1.00 18.17 -7.36
N VAL A 159 0.31 17.98 -7.19
CA VAL A 159 0.82 17.00 -6.23
C VAL A 159 0.48 17.42 -4.81
N ARG A 160 0.67 18.70 -4.46
CA ARG A 160 0.28 19.22 -3.14
C ARG A 160 -1.20 18.95 -2.88
N LEU A 161 -2.07 19.36 -3.81
CA LEU A 161 -3.51 19.16 -3.72
C LEU A 161 -3.90 17.70 -3.51
N GLN A 162 -3.33 16.78 -4.30
CA GLN A 162 -3.66 15.35 -4.18
C GLN A 162 -3.15 14.76 -2.86
N MET A 163 -1.99 15.19 -2.37
CA MET A 163 -1.43 14.72 -1.09
C MET A 163 -2.20 15.28 0.12
N ASP A 164 -2.70 16.51 0.03
CA ASP A 164 -3.62 17.07 1.04
C ASP A 164 -4.96 16.30 1.03
N ALA A 165 -5.50 16.00 -0.14
CA ALA A 165 -6.70 15.16 -0.27
C ALA A 165 -6.48 13.74 0.28
N LYS A 166 -5.27 13.18 0.14
CA LYS A 166 -4.90 11.91 0.77
C LYS A 166 -5.00 11.99 2.29
N LEU A 167 -4.46 13.05 2.90
CA LEU A 167 -4.54 13.25 4.35
C LEU A 167 -6.00 13.31 4.83
N TRP A 168 -6.88 13.98 4.08
CA TRP A 168 -8.31 14.00 4.36
C TRP A 168 -8.98 12.62 4.23
N GLY A 169 -8.61 11.85 3.20
CA GLY A 169 -9.09 10.47 3.02
C GLY A 169 -8.67 9.54 4.16
N GLU A 170 -7.45 9.70 4.65
CA GLU A 170 -6.94 8.98 5.83
C GLU A 170 -7.70 9.37 7.09
N GLU A 171 -8.01 10.66 7.29
CA GLU A 171 -8.77 11.13 8.45
C GLU A 171 -10.23 10.66 8.43
N TYR A 172 -10.89 10.72 7.27
CA TYR A 172 -12.21 10.11 7.08
C TYR A 172 -12.18 8.60 7.43
N SER A 173 -11.17 7.89 6.93
CA SER A 173 -11.00 6.46 7.20
C SER A 173 -10.69 6.14 8.66
N ARG A 174 -10.13 7.07 9.43
CA ARG A 174 -9.85 6.90 10.87
C ARG A 174 -11.12 6.74 11.69
N GLN A 175 -12.26 7.29 11.23
CA GLN A 175 -13.52 7.23 11.97
C GLN A 175 -14.03 5.78 12.09
N PRO A 176 -14.29 5.26 13.32
CA PRO A 176 -14.70 3.87 13.51
C PRO A 176 -16.00 3.48 12.80
N THR A 177 -16.93 4.44 12.65
CA THR A 177 -18.26 4.25 12.08
C THR A 177 -18.27 4.16 10.56
N VAL A 178 -17.20 4.56 9.87
CA VAL A 178 -17.12 4.53 8.41
C VAL A 178 -17.02 3.08 7.91
N PRO A 179 -18.02 2.58 7.15
CA PRO A 179 -18.07 1.17 6.73
C PRO A 179 -17.11 0.87 5.57
N LYS A 180 -16.81 1.87 4.72
CA LYS A 180 -15.90 1.76 3.58
C LYS A 180 -14.82 2.81 3.71
N LYS A 181 -13.62 2.35 4.05
CA LYS A 181 -12.43 3.18 4.09
C LYS A 181 -12.04 3.59 2.67
N VAL A 182 -11.50 4.80 2.54
CA VAL A 182 -11.00 5.35 1.29
C VAL A 182 -9.52 5.65 1.45
N ASP A 183 -8.81 5.61 0.33
CA ASP A 183 -7.45 6.09 0.24
C ASP A 183 -7.25 6.78 -1.12
N ILE A 184 -6.31 7.73 -1.14
CA ILE A 184 -5.90 8.43 -2.35
C ILE A 184 -4.49 7.95 -2.72
N SER A 185 -4.30 7.63 -4.01
CA SER A 185 -3.01 7.20 -4.52
C SER A 185 -1.97 8.30 -4.32
N GLN A 186 -0.77 7.92 -3.89
CA GLN A 186 0.34 8.86 -3.82
C GLN A 186 0.75 9.31 -5.22
N MET A 187 1.06 10.59 -5.35
CA MET A 187 1.55 11.20 -6.59
C MET A 187 2.84 11.96 -6.32
N CYS A 188 3.73 11.98 -7.30
CA CYS A 188 4.97 12.74 -7.26
C CYS A 188 5.26 13.40 -8.60
N VAL A 189 6.13 14.40 -8.63
CA VAL A 189 6.65 14.97 -9.87
C VAL A 189 7.94 14.24 -10.24
N LEU A 190 8.09 13.88 -11.51
CA LEU A 190 9.34 13.46 -12.12
C LEU A 190 9.85 14.54 -13.06
N GLU A 191 11.11 14.92 -12.91
CA GLU A 191 11.86 15.73 -13.87
C GLU A 191 12.87 14.83 -14.58
N PHE A 192 12.71 14.64 -15.89
CA PHE A 192 13.63 13.85 -16.70
C PHE A 192 14.89 14.65 -17.02
N ILE A 193 15.83 14.66 -16.07
CA ILE A 193 17.03 15.51 -16.06
C ILE A 193 17.93 15.38 -17.30
N ASN A 194 17.86 14.23 -18.00
CA ASN A 194 18.69 13.93 -19.18
C ASN A 194 17.95 14.14 -20.51
N ARG A 195 16.65 14.45 -20.49
CA ARG A 195 15.89 14.77 -21.71
C ARG A 195 16.02 16.26 -22.04
N PRO A 196 15.98 16.66 -23.33
CA PRO A 196 15.87 18.07 -23.71
C PRO A 196 14.69 18.74 -23.01
N GLU A 197 14.87 20.00 -22.60
CA GLU A 197 13.88 20.80 -21.84
C GLU A 197 13.48 20.27 -20.46
N LYS A 198 14.05 19.14 -20.00
CA LYS A 198 13.80 18.55 -18.68
C LYS A 198 12.30 18.43 -18.36
N PRO A 199 11.52 17.72 -19.19
CA PRO A 199 10.07 17.68 -19.08
C PRO A 199 9.63 17.09 -17.74
N LEU A 200 8.51 17.62 -17.25
CA LEU A 200 7.88 17.19 -16.01
C LEU A 200 6.75 16.20 -16.28
N TYR A 201 6.63 15.22 -15.40
CA TYR A 201 5.54 14.25 -15.37
C TYR A 201 5.02 14.09 -13.95
N HIS A 202 3.73 13.83 -13.78
CA HIS A 202 3.22 13.19 -12.57
C HIS A 202 3.48 11.69 -12.65
N LEU A 203 3.84 11.06 -11.53
CA LEU A 203 3.96 9.61 -11.42
C LEU A 203 3.13 9.11 -10.23
N GLU A 204 2.30 8.11 -10.49
CA GLU A 204 1.49 7.38 -9.50
C GLU A 204 1.57 5.87 -9.76
N HIS A 205 1.26 5.06 -8.76
CA HIS A 205 1.18 3.61 -8.94
C HIS A 205 0.03 3.25 -9.90
N PHE A 206 0.25 2.26 -10.75
CA PHE A 206 -0.82 1.67 -11.54
C PHE A 206 -1.82 0.97 -10.62
N ILE A 207 -3.10 1.24 -10.82
CA ILE A 207 -4.20 0.58 -10.13
C ILE A 207 -4.88 -0.34 -11.13
N GLU A 208 -4.78 -1.64 -10.90
CA GLU A 208 -5.50 -2.65 -11.68
C GLU A 208 -7.00 -2.62 -11.37
N GLY A 209 -7.83 -2.62 -12.41
CA GLY A 209 -9.28 -2.71 -12.29
C GLY A 209 -10.02 -1.75 -13.22
N THR A 210 -11.34 -1.64 -13.01
CA THR A 210 -12.19 -0.74 -13.77
C THR A 210 -12.18 0.65 -13.15
N TYR A 211 -11.61 1.62 -13.87
CA TYR A 211 -11.68 3.02 -13.48
C TYR A 211 -13.10 3.57 -13.65
N ARG A 212 -13.62 4.26 -12.62
CA ARG A 212 -14.94 4.89 -12.63
C ARG A 212 -14.88 6.25 -11.93
N LYS A 213 -15.46 7.27 -12.57
CA LYS A 213 -15.58 8.63 -12.01
C LYS A 213 -16.98 8.79 -11.39
N TYR A 214 -17.05 9.08 -10.10
CA TYR A 214 -18.33 9.13 -9.35
C TYR A 214 -18.97 10.53 -9.31
N ASN A 215 -18.16 11.58 -9.39
CA ASN A 215 -18.62 12.97 -9.48
C ASN A 215 -17.65 13.83 -10.30
N SER A 216 -18.06 15.04 -10.66
CA SER A 216 -17.21 16.05 -11.29
C SER A 216 -17.10 17.32 -10.45
N ASN A 217 -16.08 18.11 -10.75
CA ASN A 217 -15.91 19.48 -10.28
C ASN A 217 -16.94 20.48 -10.86
N SER A 218 -17.89 20.02 -11.68
CA SER A 218 -18.98 20.82 -12.26
C SER A 218 -20.36 20.37 -11.76
N GLY A 219 -20.41 19.55 -10.70
CA GLY A 219 -21.66 19.07 -10.09
C GLY A 219 -22.30 17.86 -10.75
N PHE A 220 -21.64 17.19 -11.70
CA PHE A 220 -22.12 15.90 -12.22
C PHE A 220 -22.00 14.82 -11.13
N VAL A 221 -23.02 14.00 -10.97
CA VAL A 221 -23.04 12.81 -10.12
C VAL A 221 -23.50 11.63 -10.97
N ASP A 222 -22.77 10.51 -10.88
CA ASP A 222 -23.05 9.29 -11.64
C ASP A 222 -24.34 8.60 -11.18
N ASP A 223 -25.15 8.10 -12.13
CA ASP A 223 -26.48 7.51 -11.89
C ASP A 223 -26.42 6.25 -11.01
N LEU A 224 -25.31 5.51 -11.06
CA LEU A 224 -25.04 4.40 -10.12
C LEU A 224 -24.30 4.90 -8.88
N SER A 225 -24.80 5.98 -8.28
CA SER A 225 -24.16 6.69 -7.19
C SER A 225 -23.93 5.77 -5.99
N ARG A 226 -22.68 5.65 -5.57
CA ARG A 226 -22.33 5.07 -4.26
C ARG A 226 -22.37 6.19 -3.22
N ASN A 227 -22.66 5.85 -1.96
CA ASN A 227 -22.66 6.83 -0.88
C ASN A 227 -21.25 7.35 -0.57
N THR A 228 -20.25 6.48 -0.47
CA THR A 228 -18.89 6.85 -0.02
C THR A 228 -18.20 7.95 -0.85
N PRO A 229 -18.38 8.03 -2.18
CA PRO A 229 -17.78 9.12 -2.97
C PRO A 229 -18.48 10.48 -2.91
N GLN A 230 -19.66 10.61 -2.27
CA GLN A 230 -20.39 11.89 -2.11
C GLN A 230 -20.09 12.50 -0.74
#